data_AF-A0A940WRK1-F1
#
_entry.id   AF-A0A940WRK1-F1
#
_cell.length_a   1.000
_cell.length_b   1.000
_cell.length_c   1.000
_cell.angle_alpha   90.00
_cell.angle_beta   90.00
_cell.angle_gamma   90.00
#
_symmetry.space_group_name_H-M   'P 1'
#
loop_
_entity.id
_entity.type
_entity.pdbx_description
1 polymer ?
#
loop_
_entity_poly.entity_id
_entity_poly.type
_entity_poly.pdbx_seq_one_letter_code
_entity_poly.pdbx_strand_id
1 'polypeptide(L)'
;MAKYRRKPIVVDAVRITRTITIETTEGSITGHPGDYLITDVSGEQYPCESTLFNETYAPLKTGLGFNSLIKKTFNKFKQTTKQIFLEK
;
A
#
# COMPACT_ATOMS: atom_id res chain seq x y z
N MET A 1 10.55 -19.72 27.51
CA MET A 1 10.62 -19.61 26.03
C MET A 1 10.17 -18.21 25.63
N ALA A 2 10.82 -17.59 24.64
CA ALA A 2 10.41 -16.28 24.13
C ALA A 2 9.17 -16.41 23.24
N LYS A 3 8.24 -15.44 23.35
CA LYS A 3 7.00 -15.37 22.56
C LYS A 3 7.10 -14.21 21.57
N TYR A 4 6.65 -14.42 20.33
CA TYR A 4 6.69 -13.43 19.25
C TYR A 4 5.33 -13.31 18.55
N ARG A 5 5.07 -12.17 17.90
CA ARG A 5 3.87 -11.92 17.08
C ARG A 5 4.27 -11.49 15.67
N ARG A 6 3.46 -11.82 14.66
CA ARG A 6 3.65 -11.32 13.28
C ARG A 6 3.37 -9.82 13.23
N LYS A 7 4.07 -9.12 12.32
CA LYS A 7 3.79 -7.69 12.04
C LYS A 7 2.48 -7.59 11.24
N PRO A 8 1.63 -6.58 11.51
CA PRO A 8 0.51 -6.27 10.62
C PRO A 8 1.05 -5.72 9.30
N ILE A 9 0.65 -6.32 8.18
CA ILE A 9 1.10 -5.93 6.84
C ILE A 9 -0.06 -5.24 6.14
N VAL A 10 0.24 -4.11 5.50
CA VAL A 10 -0.67 -3.41 4.60
C VAL A 10 -0.20 -3.69 3.18
N VAL A 11 -1.13 -4.09 2.32
CA VAL A 11 -0.87 -4.39 0.91
C VAL A 11 -1.80 -3.54 0.05
N ASP A 12 -1.38 -3.30 -1.18
CA ASP A 12 -2.26 -2.75 -2.21
C ASP A 12 -2.95 -3.90 -2.96
N ALA A 13 -4.22 -3.73 -3.29
CA ALA A 13 -4.97 -4.76 -4.01
C ALA A 13 -5.95 -4.15 -5.02
N VAL A 14 -6.02 -4.75 -6.19
CA VAL A 14 -6.94 -4.34 -7.27
C VAL A 14 -7.76 -5.54 -7.72
N ARG A 15 -9.08 -5.37 -7.82
CA ARG A 15 -9.97 -6.42 -8.33
C ARG A 15 -9.78 -6.58 -9.84
N ILE A 16 -9.52 -7.80 -10.30
CA ILE A 16 -9.30 -8.08 -11.72
C ILE A 16 -10.62 -8.37 -12.43
N THR A 17 -10.75 -7.85 -13.66
CA THR A 17 -11.96 -7.96 -14.49
C THR A 17 -11.78 -8.87 -15.69
N ARG A 18 -10.56 -9.34 -15.94
CA ARG A 18 -10.19 -10.26 -17.02
C ARG A 18 -9.22 -11.30 -16.49
N THR A 19 -9.14 -12.44 -17.15
CA THR A 19 -8.11 -13.44 -16.86
C THR A 19 -6.74 -12.84 -17.12
N ILE A 20 -5.82 -12.97 -16.17
CA ILE A 20 -4.43 -12.53 -16.29
C ILE A 20 -3.51 -13.69 -15.92
N THR A 21 -2.34 -13.75 -16.54
CA THR A 21 -1.29 -14.69 -16.18
C THR A 21 -0.05 -13.88 -15.81
N ILE A 22 0.51 -14.17 -14.64
CA ILE A 22 1.68 -13.48 -14.09
C ILE A 22 2.79 -14.52 -14.00
N GLU A 23 3.94 -14.19 -14.56
CA GLU A 23 5.15 -14.98 -14.38
C GLU A 23 5.82 -14.57 -13.07
N THR A 24 5.90 -15.51 -12.14
CA THR A 24 6.67 -15.35 -10.90
C THR A 24 7.91 -16.24 -10.96
N THR A 25 8.83 -16.05 -10.02
CA THR A 25 10.03 -16.90 -9.88
C THR A 25 9.69 -18.36 -9.61
N GLU A 26 8.48 -18.64 -9.10
CA GLU A 26 7.98 -19.98 -8.78
C GLU A 26 7.15 -20.59 -9.93
N GLY A 27 6.84 -19.81 -10.97
CA GLY A 27 6.10 -20.26 -12.14
C GLY A 27 5.04 -19.26 -12.60
N SER A 28 4.30 -19.62 -13.65
CA SER A 28 3.19 -18.82 -14.13
C SER A 28 1.94 -19.10 -13.29
N ILE A 29 1.33 -18.04 -12.76
CA ILE A 29 0.10 -18.10 -11.98
C ILE A 29 -0.99 -17.36 -12.75
N THR A 30 -2.16 -17.97 -12.86
CA THR A 30 -3.32 -17.37 -13.55
C THR A 30 -4.35 -16.89 -12.53
N GLY A 31 -4.82 -15.67 -12.68
CA GLY A 31 -5.93 -15.09 -11.93
C GLY A 31 -7.17 -14.93 -12.82
N HIS A 32 -8.35 -15.07 -12.24
CA HIS A 32 -9.62 -15.02 -12.97
C HIS A 32 -10.43 -13.75 -12.66
N PRO A 33 -11.36 -13.34 -13.55
CA PRO A 33 -12.24 -12.21 -13.28
C PRO A 33 -12.97 -12.36 -11.95
N GLY A 34 -12.87 -11.35 -11.08
CA GLY A 34 -13.48 -11.34 -9.76
C GLY A 34 -12.48 -11.46 -8.61
N ASP A 35 -11.31 -12.04 -8.86
CA ASP A 35 -10.21 -12.17 -7.91
C ASP A 35 -9.50 -10.82 -7.65
N TYR A 36 -8.56 -10.81 -6.72
CA TYR A 36 -7.71 -9.66 -6.42
C TYR A 36 -6.29 -9.91 -6.88
N LEU A 37 -5.71 -8.92 -7.57
CA LEU A 37 -4.27 -8.82 -7.77
C LEU A 37 -3.67 -8.03 -6.61
N ILE A 38 -2.90 -8.69 -5.76
CA ILE A 38 -2.23 -8.09 -4.61
C ILE A 38 -0.83 -7.68 -4.99
N THR A 39 -0.39 -6.52 -4.50
CA THR A 39 1.01 -6.06 -4.54
C THR A 39 1.55 -5.96 -3.11
N ASP A 40 2.60 -6.72 -2.81
CA ASP A 40 3.25 -6.68 -1.49
C ASP A 40 4.21 -5.48 -1.38
N VAL A 41 4.74 -5.23 -0.18
CA VAL A 41 5.70 -4.16 0.12
C VAL A 41 7.01 -4.27 -0.66
N SER A 42 7.33 -5.47 -1.17
CA SER A 42 8.47 -5.75 -2.06
C SER A 42 8.20 -5.35 -3.52
N GLY A 43 6.95 -5.06 -3.88
CA GLY A 43 6.50 -4.82 -5.25
C GLY A 43 6.13 -6.09 -6.02
N GLU A 44 6.21 -7.26 -5.39
CA GLU A 44 5.79 -8.52 -6.01
C GLU A 44 4.27 -8.60 -6.12
N GLN A 45 3.80 -9.16 -7.24
CA GLN A 45 2.38 -9.25 -7.56
C GLN A 45 1.92 -10.70 -7.66
N TYR A 46 0.76 -10.99 -7.07
CA TYR A 46 0.14 -12.30 -7.15
C TYR A 46 -1.38 -12.22 -7.15
N PRO A 47 -2.06 -13.09 -7.92
CA PRO A 47 -3.51 -13.20 -7.86
C PRO A 47 -3.94 -13.92 -6.57
N CYS A 48 -5.07 -13.52 -6.02
CA CYS A 48 -5.66 -14.05 -4.80
C CYS A 48 -7.17 -14.18 -4.98
N GLU A 49 -7.71 -15.35 -4.66
CA GLU A 49 -9.14 -15.59 -4.76
C GLU A 49 -9.92 -14.60 -3.89
N SER A 50 -11.02 -14.08 -4.43
CA SER A 50 -11.86 -13.09 -3.73
C SER A 50 -12.33 -13.54 -2.34
N THR A 51 -12.68 -14.82 -2.18
CA THR A 51 -13.10 -15.41 -0.90
C THR A 51 -11.99 -15.31 0.14
N LEU A 52 -10.81 -15.82 -0.20
CA LEU A 52 -9.62 -15.80 0.66
C LEU A 52 -9.18 -14.37 1.00
N PHE A 53 -9.26 -13.47 0.02
CA PHE A 53 -8.91 -12.06 0.21
C PHE A 53 -9.79 -11.41 1.28
N ASN A 54 -11.10 -11.59 1.20
CA ASN A 54 -12.06 -10.99 2.12
C ASN A 54 -11.96 -11.56 3.54
N GLU A 55 -11.54 -12.81 3.69
CA GLU A 55 -11.28 -13.43 5.01
C GLU A 55 -9.97 -12.93 5.64
N THR A 56 -8.97 -12.62 4.82
CA THR A 56 -7.60 -12.28 5.28
C THR A 56 -7.39 -10.77 5.46
N TYR A 57 -7.99 -9.96 4.59
CA TYR A 57 -7.75 -8.51 4.52
C TYR A 57 -9.00 -7.71 4.89
N ALA A 58 -8.79 -6.61 5.60
CA ALA A 58 -9.82 -5.65 5.93
C ALA A 58 -9.49 -4.28 5.33
N PRO A 59 -10.48 -3.53 4.83
CA PRO A 59 -10.24 -2.19 4.31
C PRO A 59 -9.73 -1.27 5.41
N LEU A 60 -8.65 -0.55 5.12
CA LEU A 60 -8.17 0.49 6.01
C LEU A 60 -9.21 1.61 6.03
N LYS A 61 -9.81 1.86 7.20
CA LYS A 61 -10.68 3.03 7.40
C LYS A 61 -9.81 4.28 7.29
N THR A 62 -9.79 4.92 6.13
CA THR A 62 -9.12 6.22 5.96
C THR A 62 -9.94 7.30 6.64
N GLY A 63 -9.82 7.40 7.96
CA GLY A 63 -10.49 8.40 8.77
C GLY A 63 -9.83 8.49 10.14
N LEU A 64 -9.23 9.67 10.41
CA LEU A 64 -8.68 10.17 11.68
C LEU A 64 -7.17 9.91 11.92
N GLY A 65 -6.35 10.97 11.78
CA GLY A 65 -5.19 11.16 12.66
C GLY A 65 -3.90 11.74 12.06
N PHE A 66 -3.36 11.19 10.97
CA PHE A 66 -1.96 11.46 10.62
C PHE A 66 -1.72 12.70 9.74
N ASN A 67 -2.67 13.06 8.86
CA ASN A 67 -2.48 14.17 7.92
C ASN A 67 -2.59 15.57 8.57
N SER A 68 -3.16 15.67 9.78
CA SER A 68 -3.25 16.94 10.54
C SER A 68 -1.90 17.32 11.16
N LEU A 69 -1.13 16.33 11.62
CA LEU A 69 0.17 16.54 12.26
C LEU A 69 1.25 16.93 11.26
N ILE A 70 1.24 16.35 10.05
CA ILE A 70 2.24 16.65 9.01
C ILE A 70 2.05 18.07 8.44
N LYS A 71 0.81 18.55 8.27
CA LYS A 71 0.55 19.89 7.71
C LYS A 71 1.06 21.02 8.62
N LYS A 72 0.95 20.90 9.94
CA LYS A 72 1.43 21.94 10.88
C LYS A 72 2.95 22.08 10.85
N THR A 73 3.68 20.98 10.70
CA THR A 73 5.14 20.99 10.63
C THR A 73 5.64 21.51 9.27
N PHE A 74 5.00 21.13 8.17
CA PHE A 74 5.44 21.53 6.83
C PHE A 74 5.19 23.02 6.52
N ASN A 75 4.09 23.60 7.04
CA ASN A 75 3.77 25.00 6.77
C ASN A 75 4.73 25.98 7.48
N LYS A 76 5.47 25.52 8.51
CA LYS A 76 6.54 26.28 9.16
C LYS A 76 7.83 26.28 8.34
N PHE A 77 8.08 25.22 7.55
CA PHE A 77 9.28 25.09 6.73
C PHE A 77 9.23 25.92 5.43
N LYS A 78 8.01 26.26 4.94
CA LYS A 78 7.83 27.01 3.68
C LYS A 78 8.07 28.53 3.81
N GLN A 79 8.15 29.08 5.04
CA GLN A 79 8.31 30.54 5.23
C GLN A 79 9.78 31.00 5.22
N THR A 80 10.75 30.12 5.53
CA THR A 80 12.15 30.52 5.70
C THR A 80 12.92 30.68 4.38
N THR A 81 12.39 30.24 3.24
CA THR A 81 13.11 30.23 1.95
C THR A 81 12.94 31.50 1.10
N LYS A 82 12.23 32.54 1.57
CA LYS A 82 12.06 33.81 0.83
C LYS A 82 13.03 34.94 1.22
N GLN A 83 13.95 34.73 2.15
CA GLN A 83 14.81 35.80 2.68
C GLN A 83 16.26 35.77 2.16
N ILE A 84 16.58 34.95 1.15
CA ILE A 84 17.97 34.73 0.69
C ILE A 84 18.26 35.33 -0.70
N PHE A 85 17.29 35.92 -1.42
CA PHE A 85 17.49 36.39 -2.80
C PHE A 85 17.01 37.82 -3.08
N LEU A 86 17.32 38.78 -2.19
CA LEU A 86 17.16 40.20 -2.51
C LEU A 86 18.29 41.05 -1.93
N GLU A 87 19.55 40.63 -2.14
CA GLU A 87 20.70 41.52 -2.14
C GLU A 87 21.73 40.99 -3.16
N LYS A 88 21.53 41.34 -4.43
CA LYS A 88 22.58 41.61 -5.41
C LYS A 88 22.01 42.50 -6.51
#